data_AF-A0A9Q8M2N5-F1
#
_entry.id   AF-A0A9Q8M2N5-F1
#
_cell.length_a   1.000
_cell.length_b   1.000
_cell.length_c   1.000
_cell.angle_alpha   90.00
_cell.angle_beta   90.00
_cell.angle_gamma   90.00
#
_symmetry.space_group_name_H-M   'P 1'
#
loop_
_entity.id
_entity.type
_entity.pdbx_description
1 polymer ?
#
loop_
_entity_poly.entity_id
_entity_poly.type
_entity_poly.pdbx_seq_one_letter_code
_entity_poly.pdbx_strand_id
1 'polypeptide(L)'
;MDSLLKLPEGAAYRESKDRAHVEATHQGGIIYITGTCDSLQRQVEYYEALYHTARDALEQKQDELNRAEEGRRDSSLFDKLYLLATGIAAGASFTTIFRIFKKD
;
A
#
# COMPACT_ATOMS: atom_id res chain seq x y z
N MET A 1 41.98 17.89 -26.83
CA MET A 1 40.81 17.14 -27.33
C MET A 1 41.32 16.11 -28.31
N ASP A 2 41.32 14.83 -27.92
CA ASP A 2 41.63 13.76 -28.85
C ASP A 2 40.45 13.57 -29.80
N SER A 3 40.76 13.59 -31.10
CA SER A 3 39.75 13.47 -32.15
C SER A 3 39.30 12.02 -32.25
N LEU A 4 38.00 11.76 -32.12
CA LEU A 4 37.38 10.44 -32.32
C LEU A 4 37.71 9.83 -33.70
N LEU A 5 38.12 10.65 -34.67
CA LEU A 5 38.62 10.22 -35.98
C LEU A 5 39.97 9.49 -35.95
N LYS A 6 40.71 9.53 -34.83
CA LYS A 6 42.00 8.83 -34.68
C LYS A 6 41.88 7.51 -33.91
N LEU A 7 40.66 7.06 -33.59
CA LEU A 7 40.43 5.81 -32.88
C LEU A 7 40.80 4.61 -33.78
N PRO A 8 41.68 3.70 -33.32
CA PRO A 8 41.96 2.47 -34.06
C PRO A 8 40.70 1.59 -34.18
N GLU A 9 40.62 0.74 -35.21
CA GLU A 9 39.49 -0.18 -35.37
C GLU A 9 39.29 -1.04 -34.11
N GLY A 10 38.07 -1.05 -33.58
CA GLY A 10 37.72 -1.75 -32.35
C GLY A 10 37.94 -0.96 -31.05
N ALA A 11 38.43 0.29 -31.11
CA ALA A 11 38.51 1.13 -29.92
C ALA A 11 37.14 1.73 -29.56
N ALA A 12 36.81 1.69 -28.26
CA ALA A 12 35.63 2.30 -27.68
C ALA A 12 36.05 3.47 -26.78
N TYR A 13 35.50 4.66 -27.01
CA TYR A 13 35.59 5.76 -26.07
C TYR A 13 34.32 5.79 -25.23
N ARG A 14 34.49 5.82 -23.92
CA ARG A 14 33.41 5.79 -22.95
C ARG A 14 33.54 6.98 -22.03
N GLU A 15 32.53 7.85 -22.04
CA GLU A 15 32.43 8.94 -21.10
C GLU A 15 31.11 8.80 -20.34
N SER A 16 31.22 8.79 -19.02
CA SER A 16 30.08 8.75 -18.12
C SER A 16 30.11 9.99 -17.25
N LYS A 17 29.01 10.74 -17.24
CA LYS A 17 28.79 11.83 -16.30
C LYS A 17 27.56 11.52 -15.47
N ASP A 18 27.80 11.20 -14.21
CA ASP A 18 26.84 10.67 -13.25
C ASP A 18 26.11 9.44 -13.80
N ARG A 19 25.00 9.68 -14.50
CA ARG A 19 24.04 8.65 -14.93
C ARG A 19 23.71 8.70 -16.41
N ALA A 20 24.32 9.66 -17.11
CA ALA A 20 24.37 9.68 -18.56
C ALA A 20 25.66 9.00 -19.00
N HIS A 21 25.52 8.01 -19.85
CA HIS A 21 26.62 7.26 -20.43
C HIS A 21 26.63 7.50 -21.93
N VAL A 22 27.80 7.79 -22.48
CA VAL A 22 27.99 7.88 -23.92
C VAL A 22 29.14 6.96 -24.29
N GLU A 23 28.87 6.04 -25.21
CA GLU A 23 29.85 5.16 -25.79
C GLU A 23 29.98 5.46 -27.28
N ALA A 24 31.20 5.73 -27.73
CA ALA A 24 31.53 5.90 -29.14
C ALA A 24 32.40 4.72 -29.58
N THR A 25 31.95 3.95 -30.57
CA THR A 25 32.69 2.81 -31.12
C THR A 25 32.97 3.01 -32.60
N HIS A 26 34.15 2.57 -33.04
CA HIS A 26 34.55 2.63 -34.45
C HIS A 26 34.55 1.23 -35.07
N GLN A 27 33.69 1.00 -36.05
CA GLN A 27 33.56 -0.26 -36.78
C GLN A 27 33.50 0.00 -38.29
N GLY A 28 34.48 -0.52 -39.05
CA GLY A 28 34.48 -0.49 -40.51
C GLY A 28 34.40 0.91 -41.13
N GLY A 29 35.03 1.91 -40.50
CA GLY A 29 34.98 3.32 -40.96
C GLY A 29 33.76 4.12 -40.49
N ILE A 30 32.84 3.50 -39.73
CA ILE A 30 31.65 4.15 -39.18
C ILE A 30 31.85 4.35 -37.67
N ILE A 31 31.53 5.57 -37.19
CA ILE A 31 31.50 5.90 -35.77
C ILE A 31 30.06 5.75 -35.28
N TYR A 32 29.83 4.82 -34.35
CA TYR A 32 28.56 4.65 -33.66
C TYR A 32 28.61 5.36 -32.32
N ILE A 33 27.62 6.21 -32.04
CA ILE A 33 27.49 6.90 -30.76
C ILE A 33 26.21 6.39 -30.08
N THR A 34 26.36 5.78 -28.92
CA THR A 34 25.26 5.26 -28.11
C THR A 34 25.19 6.02 -26.79
N GLY A 35 24.09 6.72 -26.56
CA GLY A 35 23.81 7.41 -25.29
C GLY A 35 22.78 6.63 -24.47
N THR A 36 23.06 6.36 -23.20
CA THR A 36 22.08 5.83 -22.24
C THR A 36 21.94 6.77 -21.05
N CYS A 37 20.74 6.84 -20.49
CA CYS A 37 20.40 7.70 -19.36
C CYS A 37 19.32 7.01 -18.52
N ASP A 38 19.42 7.09 -17.20
CA ASP A 38 18.51 6.46 -16.24
C ASP A 38 17.36 7.37 -15.78
N SER A 39 17.15 8.52 -16.44
CA SER A 39 16.20 9.56 -15.99
C SER A 39 14.75 9.07 -15.90
N LEU A 40 14.34 8.14 -16.77
CA LEU A 40 13.01 7.54 -16.74
C LEU A 40 12.87 6.54 -15.60
N GLN A 41 13.86 5.68 -15.39
CA GLN A 41 13.84 4.70 -14.32
C GLN A 41 13.74 5.39 -12.95
N ARG A 42 14.50 6.47 -12.74
CA ARG A 42 14.43 7.30 -11.53
C ARG A 42 13.05 7.93 -11.31
N GLN A 43 12.39 8.38 -12.37
CA GLN A 43 11.04 8.94 -12.24
C GLN A 43 10.04 7.88 -11.82
N VAL A 44 10.13 6.68 -12.37
CA VAL A 44 9.28 5.54 -11.98
C VAL A 44 9.49 5.22 -10.50
N GLU A 45 10.73 5.03 -10.06
CA GLU A 45 11.06 4.75 -8.66
C GLU A 45 10.55 5.83 -7.70
N TYR A 46 10.66 7.10 -8.08
CA TYR A 46 10.15 8.22 -7.28
C TYR A 46 8.63 8.18 -7.13
N TYR A 47 7.90 7.97 -8.23
CA TYR A 47 6.44 7.93 -8.18
C TYR A 47 5.94 6.65 -7.50
N GLU A 48 6.58 5.51 -7.71
CA GLU A 48 6.26 4.27 -6.99
C GLU A 48 6.37 4.47 -5.47
N ALA A 49 7.47 5.04 -4.98
CA ALA A 49 7.65 5.32 -3.56
C ALA A 49 6.56 6.28 -3.00
N LEU A 50 6.18 7.29 -3.78
CA LEU A 50 5.12 8.22 -3.41
C LEU A 50 3.75 7.52 -3.34
N TYR A 51 3.43 6.67 -4.31
CA TYR A 51 2.17 5.93 -4.35
C TYR A 51 2.07 4.86 -3.26
N HIS A 52 3.17 4.18 -2.92
CA HIS A 52 3.18 3.23 -1.81
C HIS A 52 2.80 3.91 -0.51
N THR A 53 3.43 5.04 -0.19
CA THR A 53 3.14 5.80 1.03
C THR A 53 1.67 6.24 1.10
N ALA A 54 1.11 6.72 -0.02
CA ALA A 54 -0.28 7.15 -0.06
C ALA A 54 -1.27 5.98 0.10
N ARG A 55 -0.98 4.84 -0.54
CA ARG A 55 -1.82 3.64 -0.41
C ARG A 55 -1.79 3.06 1.00
N ASP A 56 -0.62 2.95 1.60
CA ASP A 56 -0.46 2.40 2.95
C ASP A 56 -1.22 3.25 3.98
N ALA A 57 -1.18 4.58 3.84
CA ALA A 57 -1.94 5.49 4.70
C ALA A 57 -3.46 5.30 4.56
N LEU A 58 -3.96 5.07 3.34
CA LEU A 58 -5.37 4.81 3.09
C LEU A 58 -5.80 3.45 3.62
N GLU A 59 -4.99 2.42 3.41
CA GLU A 59 -5.24 1.06 3.91
C GLU A 59 -5.28 1.06 5.43
N GLN A 60 -4.32 1.71 6.09
CA GLN A 60 -4.32 1.86 7.55
C GLN A 60 -5.60 2.56 8.03
N LYS A 61 -6.05 3.63 7.36
CA LYS A 61 -7.28 4.34 7.72
C LYS A 61 -8.52 3.47 7.56
N GLN A 62 -8.61 2.71 6.47
CA GLN A 62 -9.71 1.79 6.26
C GLN A 62 -9.74 0.70 7.32
N ASP A 63 -8.58 0.16 7.66
CA ASP A 63 -8.41 -0.84 8.72
C ASP A 63 -8.83 -0.32 10.10
N GLU A 64 -8.44 0.92 10.44
CA GLU A 64 -8.87 1.59 11.68
C GLU A 64 -10.39 1.75 11.74
N LEU A 65 -11.02 2.16 10.62
CA LEU A 65 -12.46 2.29 10.51
C LEU A 65 -13.18 0.94 10.64
N ASN A 66 -12.71 -0.07 9.94
CA ASN A 66 -13.28 -1.42 9.98
C ASN A 66 -13.22 -1.99 11.41
N ARG A 67 -12.08 -1.88 12.11
CA ARG A 67 -11.95 -2.32 13.50
C ARG A 67 -12.87 -1.55 14.45
N ALA A 68 -13.02 -0.24 14.24
CA ALA A 68 -13.92 0.58 15.05
C ALA A 68 -15.41 0.22 14.81
N GLU A 69 -15.79 -0.06 13.57
CA GLU A 69 -17.14 -0.51 13.22
C GLU A 69 -17.44 -1.90 13.78
N GLU A 70 -16.51 -2.86 13.66
CA GLU A 70 -16.65 -4.19 14.24
C GLU A 70 -16.83 -4.12 15.75
N GLY A 71 -16.00 -3.34 16.46
CA GLY A 71 -16.11 -3.15 17.90
C GLY A 71 -17.45 -2.52 18.32
N ARG A 72 -17.96 -1.53 17.56
CA ARG A 72 -19.29 -0.94 17.80
C ARG A 72 -20.43 -1.92 17.52
N ARG A 73 -20.30 -2.73 16.47
CA ARG A 73 -21.32 -3.72 16.11
C ARG A 73 -21.40 -4.80 17.17
N ASP A 74 -20.26 -5.27 17.66
CA ASP A 74 -20.18 -6.30 18.68
C ASP A 74 -20.80 -5.83 20.00
N SER A 75 -20.42 -4.63 20.49
CA SER A 75 -21.02 -4.06 21.70
C SER A 75 -22.53 -3.84 21.57
N SER A 76 -23.00 -3.36 20.41
CA SER A 76 -24.43 -3.20 20.15
C SER A 76 -25.21 -4.52 20.16
N LEU A 77 -24.60 -5.61 19.69
CA LEU A 77 -25.22 -6.94 19.72
C LEU A 77 -25.32 -7.47 21.15
N PHE A 78 -24.27 -7.33 21.95
CA PHE A 78 -24.28 -7.72 23.36
C PHE A 78 -25.31 -6.91 24.18
N ASP A 79 -25.40 -5.59 23.97
CA ASP A 79 -26.39 -4.75 24.64
C ASP A 79 -27.84 -5.18 24.32
N LYS A 80 -28.13 -5.46 23.03
CA LYS A 80 -29.46 -5.95 22.61
C LYS A 80 -29.77 -7.31 23.23
N LEU A 81 -28.79 -8.21 23.27
CA LEU A 81 -28.96 -9.54 23.86
C LEU A 81 -29.20 -9.46 25.37
N TYR A 82 -28.48 -8.58 26.07
CA TYR A 82 -28.66 -8.33 27.50
C TYR A 82 -30.05 -7.79 27.82
N LEU A 83 -30.55 -6.82 27.04
CA LEU A 83 -31.90 -6.28 27.18
C LEU A 83 -32.98 -7.36 26.98
N LEU A 84 -32.78 -8.24 26.00
CA LEU A 84 -33.71 -9.35 25.75
C LEU A 84 -33.70 -10.38 26.89
N ALA A 85 -32.51 -10.76 27.39
CA ALA A 85 -32.37 -11.71 28.48
C ALA A 85 -32.98 -11.19 29.79
N THR A 86 -32.74 -9.93 30.12
CA THR A 86 -33.32 -9.28 31.32
C THR A 86 -34.84 -9.20 31.24
N GLY A 87 -35.40 -8.90 30.06
CA GLY A 87 -36.85 -8.92 29.83
C GLY A 87 -37.49 -10.28 30.04
N ILE A 88 -36.87 -11.36 29.53
CA ILE A 88 -37.34 -12.74 29.73
C ILE A 88 -37.31 -13.13 31.21
N ALA A 89 -36.22 -12.83 31.91
CA ALA A 89 -36.08 -13.13 33.34
C ALA A 89 -37.12 -12.39 34.20
N ALA A 90 -37.39 -11.12 33.89
CA ALA A 90 -38.43 -10.33 34.55
C ALA A 90 -39.83 -10.93 34.32
N GLY A 91 -40.15 -11.38 33.10
CA GLY A 91 -41.42 -12.04 32.81
C GLY A 91 -41.59 -13.38 33.54
N ALA A 92 -40.53 -14.20 33.59
CA ALA A 92 -40.54 -15.48 34.30
C ALA A 92 -40.68 -15.31 35.82
N SER A 93 -39.99 -14.33 36.41
CA SER A 93 -40.14 -13.99 37.83
C SER A 93 -41.53 -13.43 38.14
N PHE A 94 -42.08 -12.56 37.30
CA PHE A 94 -43.43 -12.04 37.50
C PHE A 94 -44.52 -13.13 37.44
N THR A 95 -44.42 -14.04 36.48
CA THR A 95 -45.40 -15.15 36.33
C THR A 95 -45.33 -16.16 37.47
N THR A 96 -44.13 -16.45 37.99
CA THR A 96 -43.97 -17.33 39.16
C THR A 96 -44.51 -16.68 40.44
N ILE A 97 -44.21 -15.40 40.69
CA ILE A 97 -44.74 -14.65 41.83
C ILE A 97 -46.28 -14.56 41.76
N PHE A 98 -46.85 -14.23 40.60
CA PHE A 98 -48.29 -14.13 40.42
C PHE A 98 -49.02 -15.46 40.68
N ARG A 99 -48.41 -16.59 40.27
CA ARG A 99 -48.96 -17.93 40.58
C ARG A 99 -48.94 -18.28 42.06
N ILE A 100 -47.92 -17.84 42.79
CA ILE A 100 -47.84 -18.04 44.25
C ILE A 100 -48.95 -17.22 44.93
N PHE A 101 -49.07 -15.93 44.59
CA PHE A 101 -50.10 -15.05 45.15
C PHE A 101 -51.55 -15.47 44.87
N LYS A 102 -51.81 -16.19 43.77
CA LYS A 102 -53.15 -16.71 43.46
C LYS A 102 -53.46 -18.04 44.15
N LYS A 103 -52.44 -18.70 44.71
CA LYS A 103 -52.58 -20.01 45.37
C LYS A 103 -52.84 -19.88 46.88
N ASP A 104 -52.51 -18.72 47.47
CA ASP A 104 -52.97 -18.27 48.79
C ASP A 104 -54.36 -17.63 48.70
#